data_AF-A0A6P2XG00-F1
#
_entry.id   AF-A0A6P2XG00-F1
#
_cell.length_a   1.000
_cell.length_b   1.000
_cell.length_c   1.000
_cell.angle_alpha   90.00
_cell.angle_beta   90.00
_cell.angle_gamma   90.00
#
_symmetry.space_group_name_H-M   'P 1'
#
loop_
_entity.id
_entity.type
_entity.pdbx_description
1 polymer ?
#
loop_
_entity_poly.entity_id
_entity_poly.type
_entity_poly.pdbx_seq_one_letter_code
_entity_poly.pdbx_strand_id
1 'polypeptide(L)'
;MLNVGVINHEAVISHLKQVLHSFAMKPEYSKFYIGITSDLNTRLASHRANKPDFKLMCPIYMEAHNLVGNAFDRLERKAIDTFRPGITRPGTQEMMLECRNGPGGALPKNWLYILVG
;
A
#
# COMPACT_ATOMS: atom_id res chain seq x y z
N MET A 1 -8.14 -11.51 -8.75
CA MET A 1 -7.75 -11.46 -10.18
C MET A 1 -7.04 -10.13 -10.41
N LEU A 2 -5.81 -10.14 -10.92
CA LEU A 2 -5.07 -8.91 -11.25
C LEU A 2 -5.68 -8.30 -12.54
N ASN A 3 -6.23 -7.09 -12.46
CA ASN A 3 -6.72 -6.38 -13.64
C ASN A 3 -5.55 -5.74 -14.38
N VAL A 4 -5.39 -6.05 -15.67
CA VAL A 4 -4.34 -5.51 -16.54
C VAL A 4 -4.99 -4.60 -17.59
N GLY A 5 -4.58 -3.34 -17.66
CA GLY A 5 -5.08 -2.33 -18.62
C GLY A 5 -5.65 -1.07 -17.96
N VAL A 6 -5.54 0.06 -18.69
CA VAL A 6 -5.92 1.47 -18.36
C VAL A 6 -6.43 1.73 -16.94
N ILE A 7 -5.66 2.56 -16.25
CA ILE A 7 -5.67 2.73 -14.80
C ILE A 7 -6.99 3.37 -14.32
N ASN A 8 -7.83 2.56 -13.69
CA ASN A 8 -8.84 3.11 -12.79
C ASN A 8 -8.21 3.27 -11.40
N HIS A 9 -7.58 4.42 -11.13
CA HIS A 9 -7.04 4.73 -9.81
C HIS A 9 -8.09 4.53 -8.71
N GLU A 10 -9.36 4.86 -8.96
CA GLU A 10 -10.43 4.66 -8.00
C GLU A 10 -10.62 3.17 -7.68
N ALA A 11 -10.55 2.29 -8.67
CA ALA A 11 -10.66 0.85 -8.44
C ALA A 11 -9.50 0.33 -7.58
N VAL A 12 -8.26 0.79 -7.84
CA VAL A 12 -7.09 0.40 -7.03
C VAL A 12 -7.21 0.94 -5.61
N ILE A 13 -7.61 2.20 -5.44
CA ILE A 13 -7.82 2.82 -4.12
C ILE A 13 -8.96 2.12 -3.36
N SER A 14 -10.06 1.77 -4.03
CA SER A 14 -11.17 1.03 -3.44
C SER A 14 -10.74 -0.37 -3.01
N HIS A 15 -9.96 -1.08 -3.83
CA HIS A 15 -9.42 -2.38 -3.45
C HIS A 15 -8.47 -2.26 -2.26
N LEU A 16 -7.59 -1.26 -2.26
CA LEU A 16 -6.68 -0.98 -1.16
C LEU A 16 -7.45 -0.71 0.15
N LYS A 17 -8.55 0.05 0.09
CA LYS A 17 -9.44 0.29 1.23
C LYS A 17 -9.98 -1.03 1.81
N GLN A 18 -10.48 -1.94 0.96
CA GLN A 18 -10.99 -3.24 1.41
C GLN A 18 -9.92 -4.10 2.09
N VAL A 19 -8.71 -4.11 1.51
CA VAL A 19 -7.57 -4.85 2.08
C VAL A 19 -7.17 -4.27 3.44
N LEU A 20 -7.03 -2.95 3.55
CA LEU A 20 -6.69 -2.28 4.82
C LEU A 20 -7.76 -2.48 5.89
N HIS A 21 -9.05 -2.44 5.54
CA HIS A 21 -10.11 -2.78 6.49
C HIS A 21 -10.03 -4.23 6.97
N SER A 22 -9.68 -5.17 6.08
CA SER A 22 -9.53 -6.57 6.44
C SER A 22 -8.38 -6.79 7.45
N PHE A 23 -7.31 -6.00 7.33
CA PHE A 23 -6.23 -5.99 8.32
C PHE A 23 -6.59 -5.25 9.60
N ALA A 24 -7.33 -4.15 9.53
CA ALA A 24 -7.76 -3.40 10.72
C ALA A 24 -8.64 -4.23 11.68
N MET A 25 -9.36 -5.24 11.17
CA MET A 25 -10.18 -6.15 11.98
C MET A 25 -9.36 -7.20 12.75
N LYS A 26 -8.06 -7.27 12.51
CA LYS A 26 -7.16 -8.27 13.07
C LYS A 26 -6.26 -7.63 14.13
N PRO A 27 -6.41 -7.95 15.43
CA PRO A 27 -5.71 -7.29 16.52
C PRO A 27 -4.18 -7.37 16.43
N GLU A 28 -3.65 -8.35 15.70
CA GLU A 28 -2.22 -8.51 15.50
C GLU A 28 -1.61 -7.47 14.54
N TYR A 29 -2.42 -6.67 13.85
CA TYR A 29 -1.97 -5.56 13.02
C TYR A 29 -2.49 -4.23 13.58
N SER A 30 -1.61 -3.25 13.65
CA SER A 30 -1.86 -1.91 14.18
C SER A 30 -1.35 -0.80 13.26
N LYS A 31 -0.52 -1.14 12.27
CA LYS A 31 0.11 -0.18 11.36
C LYS A 31 0.26 -0.74 9.95
N PHE A 32 0.27 0.16 8.97
CA PHE A 32 0.56 -0.18 7.58
C PHE A 32 1.46 0.86 6.91
N TYR A 33 2.10 0.43 5.82
CA TYR A 33 2.91 1.26 4.95
C TYR A 33 2.60 0.92 3.50
N ILE A 34 2.19 1.90 2.69
CA ILE A 34 2.02 1.77 1.24
C ILE A 34 3.35 2.06 0.57
N GLY A 35 3.73 1.26 -0.42
CA GLY A 35 4.87 1.61 -1.24
C GLY A 35 4.76 1.05 -2.63
N ILE A 36 5.60 1.58 -3.51
CA ILE A 36 5.81 1.01 -4.83
C ILE A 36 7.24 0.46 -4.98
N THR A 37 7.43 -0.54 -5.83
CA THR A 37 8.74 -1.16 -6.16
C THR A 37 8.74 -1.72 -7.58
N SER A 38 9.92 -1.90 -8.17
CA SER A 38 10.10 -2.70 -9.39
C SER A 38 10.46 -4.16 -9.12
N ASP A 39 10.88 -4.49 -7.88
CA ASP A 39 11.35 -5.80 -7.48
C ASP A 39 10.78 -6.18 -6.11
N LEU A 40 9.76 -7.03 -6.12
CA LEU A 40 9.11 -7.51 -4.90
C LEU A 40 10.07 -8.30 -4.01
N ASN A 41 11.01 -9.06 -4.57
CA ASN A 41 11.90 -9.94 -3.81
C ASN A 41 12.96 -9.12 -3.06
N THR A 42 13.64 -8.20 -3.75
CA THR A 42 14.58 -7.27 -3.10
C THR A 42 13.85 -6.43 -2.06
N ARG A 43 12.62 -5.99 -2.36
CA ARG A 43 11.85 -5.19 -1.42
C ARG A 43 11.43 -5.98 -0.19
N LEU A 44 11.03 -7.24 -0.35
CA LEU A 44 10.72 -8.15 0.74
C LEU A 44 11.94 -8.42 1.61
N ALA A 45 13.12 -8.64 1.02
CA ALA A 45 14.37 -8.80 1.76
C ALA A 45 14.73 -7.54 2.56
N SER A 46 14.64 -6.36 1.94
CA SER A 46 14.85 -5.07 2.60
C SER A 46 13.85 -4.82 3.72
N HIS A 47 12.58 -5.18 3.51
CA HIS A 47 11.53 -5.10 4.52
C HIS A 47 11.88 -5.95 5.75
N ARG A 48 12.26 -7.22 5.55
CA ARG A 48 12.66 -8.13 6.65
C ARG A 48 13.85 -7.58 7.44
N ALA A 49 14.80 -6.92 6.77
CA ALA A 49 15.98 -6.38 7.42
C ALA A 49 15.74 -5.05 8.16
N ASN A 50 14.94 -4.13 7.59
CA ASN A 50 14.88 -2.73 8.03
C ASN A 50 13.55 -2.32 8.67
N LYS A 51 12.53 -3.16 8.58
CA LYS A 51 11.17 -2.89 9.06
C LYS A 51 10.60 -4.13 9.77
N PRO A 52 11.27 -4.66 10.81
CA PRO A 52 10.87 -5.90 11.47
C PRO A 52 9.50 -5.80 12.17
N ASP A 53 9.08 -4.58 12.51
CA ASP A 53 7.75 -4.27 13.05
C ASP A 53 6.60 -4.59 12.10
N PHE A 54 6.87 -4.65 10.80
CA PHE A 54 5.90 -5.08 9.81
C PHE A 54 6.07 -6.59 9.61
N LYS A 55 4.95 -7.31 9.58
CA LYS A 55 4.94 -8.78 9.61
C LYS A 55 4.67 -9.37 8.23
N LEU A 56 3.90 -8.66 7.40
CA LEU A 56 3.51 -9.12 6.08
C LEU A 56 3.72 -8.03 5.04
N MET A 57 4.09 -8.47 3.84
CA MET A 57 4.08 -7.68 2.62
C MET A 57 3.04 -8.24 1.66
N CYS A 58 2.12 -7.41 1.19
CA CYS A 58 1.07 -7.78 0.28
C CYS A 58 1.19 -6.97 -1.01
N PRO A 59 1.57 -7.59 -2.14
CA PRO A 59 1.42 -6.98 -3.45
C PRO A 59 -0.08 -6.77 -3.73
N ILE A 60 -0.45 -5.55 -4.09
CA ILE A 60 -1.84 -5.14 -4.33
C ILE A 60 -2.12 -5.02 -5.82
N TYR A 61 -1.17 -4.45 -6.55
CA TYR A 61 -1.36 -4.13 -7.96
C TYR A 61 -0.02 -4.15 -8.69
N MET A 62 -0.04 -4.64 -9.94
CA MET A 62 1.08 -4.58 -10.86
C MET A 62 0.64 -3.84 -12.12
N GLU A 63 1.42 -2.85 -12.52
CA GLU A 63 1.33 -2.26 -13.85
C GLU A 63 2.34 -2.91 -14.80
N ALA A 64 1.94 -3.10 -16.05
CA ALA A 64 2.85 -3.60 -17.07
C ALA A 64 3.93 -2.53 -17.36
N HIS A 65 5.20 -2.94 -17.46
CA HIS A 65 6.35 -2.05 -17.60
C HIS A 65 6.26 -1.02 -18.74
N ASN A 66 5.49 -1.32 -19.79
CA ASN A 66 5.25 -0.43 -20.94
C ASN A 66 4.24 0.71 -20.66
N LEU A 67 3.55 0.67 -19.52
CA LEU A 67 2.58 1.69 -19.06
C LEU A 67 3.08 2.45 -17.82
N VAL A 68 4.22 2.04 -17.26
CA VAL A 68 4.83 2.65 -16.07
C VAL A 68 5.38 4.02 -16.43
N GLY A 69 4.55 5.05 -16.23
CA GLY A 69 4.93 6.45 -16.29
C GLY A 69 4.52 7.20 -15.02
N ASN A 70 4.47 8.52 -15.10
CA ASN A 70 4.07 9.43 -14.01
C ASN A 70 2.70 9.10 -13.38
N ALA A 71 1.87 8.26 -14.01
CA ALA A 71 0.59 7.83 -13.46
C ALA A 71 0.76 6.97 -12.20
N PHE A 72 1.79 6.12 -12.14
CA PHE A 72 2.00 5.22 -11.01
C PHE A 72 2.48 5.97 -9.76
N ASP A 73 3.34 6.98 -9.92
CA ASP A 73 3.74 7.87 -8.83
C ASP A 73 2.55 8.69 -8.31
N ARG A 74 1.66 9.13 -9.21
CA ARG A 74 0.41 9.78 -8.83
C ARG A 74 -0.50 8.84 -8.05
N LEU A 75 -0.56 7.57 -8.43
CA LEU A 75 -1.31 6.55 -7.69
C LEU A 75 -0.73 6.34 -6.28
N GLU A 76 0.58 6.17 -6.14
CA GLU A 76 1.22 6.04 -4.81
C GLU A 76 0.90 7.26 -3.95
N ARG A 77 1.11 8.47 -4.47
CA ARG A 77 0.85 9.70 -3.74
C ARG A 77 -0.62 9.81 -3.34
N LYS A 78 -1.54 9.56 -4.29
CA LYS A 78 -2.98 9.58 -4.02
C LYS A 78 -3.36 8.56 -2.95
N ALA A 79 -2.80 7.35 -3.00
CA ALA A 79 -3.03 6.32 -2.00
C ALA A 79 -2.52 6.75 -0.61
N ILE A 80 -1.28 7.24 -0.53
CA ILE A 80 -0.71 7.76 0.72
C ILE A 80 -1.57 8.88 1.27
N ASP A 81 -1.96 9.86 0.46
CA ASP A 81 -2.75 11.00 0.93
C ASP A 81 -4.17 10.58 1.35
N THR A 82 -4.79 9.66 0.62
CA THR A 82 -6.12 9.12 0.95
C THR A 82 -6.12 8.39 2.28
N PHE A 83 -5.08 7.60 2.55
CA PHE A 83 -5.01 6.74 3.73
C PHE A 83 -4.10 7.29 4.83
N ARG A 84 -3.54 8.50 4.68
CA ARG A 84 -2.70 9.17 5.68
C ARG A 84 -3.35 9.25 7.07
N PRO A 85 -4.67 9.51 7.20
CA PRO A 85 -5.33 9.50 8.50
C PRO A 85 -5.40 8.13 9.17
N GLY A 86 -5.01 7.05 8.49
CA GLY A 86 -5.17 5.68 8.96
C GLY A 86 -6.58 5.12 8.72
N ILE A 87 -6.83 3.94 9.27
CA ILE A 87 -8.15 3.31 9.33
C ILE A 87 -8.67 3.44 10.75
N THR A 88 -9.83 4.06 10.91
CA THR A 88 -10.50 4.23 12.20
C THR A 88 -11.77 3.41 12.27
N ARG A 89 -12.18 3.04 13.48
CA ARG A 89 -13.47 2.41 13.74
C ARG A 89 -14.60 3.38 13.40
N PRO A 90 -15.57 3.00 12.56
CA PRO A 90 -16.75 3.82 12.29
C PRO A 90 -17.48 4.15 13.60
N GLY A 91 -17.87 5.41 13.78
CA GLY A 91 -18.65 5.88 14.92
C GLY A 91 -17.85 6.29 16.17
N THR A 92 -16.67 5.71 16.42
CA THR A 92 -15.84 6.07 17.59
C THR A 92 -14.57 6.85 17.24
N GLN A 93 -14.17 6.87 15.96
CA GLN A 93 -12.88 7.42 15.49
C GLN A 93 -11.65 6.78 16.16
N GLU A 94 -11.82 5.65 16.84
CA GLU A 94 -10.72 4.88 17.42
C GLU A 94 -9.77 4.41 16.31
N MET A 95 -8.47 4.64 16.47
CA MET A 95 -7.47 4.19 15.50
C MET A 95 -7.37 2.66 15.51
N MET A 96 -7.61 2.05 14.35
CA MET A 96 -7.49 0.59 14.17
C MET A 96 -6.22 0.22 13.40
N LEU A 97 -5.83 1.04 12.42
CA LEU A 97 -4.65 0.79 11.61
C LEU A 97 -3.96 2.11 11.23
N GLU A 98 -2.82 2.40 11.84
CA GLU A 98 -2.06 3.63 11.65
C GLU A 98 -1.30 3.62 10.31
N CYS A 99 -1.36 4.73 9.57
CA CYS A 99 -0.53 4.92 8.38
C CYS A 99 0.87 5.39 8.80
N ARG A 100 1.90 4.59 8.53
CA ARG A 100 3.32 4.91 8.84
C ARG A 100 4.10 5.35 7.60
N ASN A 101 3.41 5.82 6.58
CA ASN A 101 4.03 6.41 5.40
C ASN A 101 4.72 7.74 5.74
N GLY A 102 6.01 7.85 5.41
CA GLY A 102 6.69 9.14 5.29
C GLY A 102 6.36 9.84 3.96
N PRO A 103 6.90 11.05 3.71
CA PRO A 103 6.84 11.67 2.38
C PRO A 103 7.45 10.72 1.34
N GLY A 104 6.76 10.61 0.19
CA GLY A 104 6.86 9.51 -0.78
C GLY A 104 8.28 9.12 -1.26
N GLY A 105 8.41 7.88 -1.73
CA GLY A 105 9.69 7.30 -2.14
C GLY A 105 9.89 7.18 -3.65
N ALA A 106 11.16 7.05 -4.04
CA ALA A 106 11.87 6.60 -5.27
C ALA A 106 11.15 6.28 -6.62
N LEU A 107 11.93 6.28 -7.69
CA LEU A 107 11.61 5.84 -9.07
C LEU A 107 12.55 4.67 -9.47
N PRO A 108 12.27 3.84 -10.50
CA PRO A 108 11.00 3.53 -11.18
C PRO A 108 10.35 2.25 -10.61
N LYS A 109 9.03 2.09 -10.76
CA LYS A 109 8.29 1.12 -9.95
C LYS A 109 7.01 0.67 -10.65
N ASN A 110 6.72 -0.62 -10.62
CA ASN A 110 5.55 -1.21 -11.31
C ASN A 110 4.66 -2.05 -10.39
N TRP A 111 5.05 -2.25 -9.14
CA TRP A 111 4.25 -2.89 -8.12
C TRP A 111 3.83 -1.90 -7.06
N LEU A 112 2.54 -1.86 -6.72
CA LEU A 112 2.01 -1.28 -5.49
C LEU A 112 1.86 -2.40 -4.47
N TYR A 113 2.41 -2.20 -3.29
CA TYR A 113 2.32 -3.13 -2.18
C TYR A 113 1.98 -2.39 -0.89
N ILE A 114 1.52 -3.15 0.10
CA ILE A 114 1.47 -2.69 1.49
C ILE A 114 2.34 -3.57 2.37
N LEU A 115 2.90 -2.98 3.41
CA LEU A 115 3.38 -3.68 4.59
C LEU A 115 2.33 -3.51 5.68
N VAL A 116 2.09 -4.55 6.48
CA VAL A 116 1.23 -4.49 7.67
C VAL A 116 1.93 -5.11 8.87
N GLY A 117 1.77 -4.52 10.05
CA GLY A 117 2.48 -4.88 11.28
C GLY A 117 1.66 -4.68 12.53
#